data_AF-A0A377ZJN4-F1
#
_entry.id   AF-A0A377ZJN4-F1
#
_cell.length_a   1.000
_cell.length_b   1.000
_cell.length_c   1.000
_cell.angle_alpha   90.00
_cell.angle_beta   90.00
_cell.angle_gamma   90.00
#
_symmetry.space_group_name_H-M   'P 1'
#
loop_
_entity.id
_entity.type
_entity.pdbx_description
1 polymer ?
#
loop_
_entity_poly.entity_id
_entity_poly.type
_entity_poly.pdbx_seq_one_letter_code
_entity_poly.pdbx_strand_id
1 'polypeptide(L)'
;MALEAASPRPRFTGTASDVADGLQLWFEQHAADGFIIQGGTPETFPRFVDEVVPLLQARGLFRRDYPGTTLRESLGLALPANQFQNNKRESRYAENNTLAGRRVGI
;
A
#
# COMPACT_ATOMS: atom_id res chain seq x y z
N MET A 1 -1.07 28.15 25.25
CA MET A 1 -0.94 26.67 25.34
C MET A 1 -1.87 26.05 24.30
N ALA A 2 -1.35 25.75 23.12
CA ALA A 2 -2.08 25.07 22.04
C ALA A 2 -1.11 24.51 20.99
N LEU A 3 0.08 25.10 20.87
CA LEU A 3 1.12 24.64 19.94
C LEU A 3 1.87 23.38 20.43
N GLU A 4 1.78 23.04 21.72
CA GLU A 4 2.53 21.97 22.37
C GLU A 4 1.76 20.63 22.46
N ALA A 5 0.42 20.67 22.36
CA ALA A 5 -0.44 19.48 22.43
C ALA A 5 -0.56 18.73 21.10
N ALA A 6 -0.02 19.27 20.01
CA ALA A 6 0.14 18.55 18.76
C ALA A 6 1.44 17.75 18.86
N SER A 7 1.33 16.51 19.36
CA SER A 7 2.27 15.38 19.34
C SER A 7 3.74 15.71 18.98
N PRO A 8 4.75 15.34 19.78
CA PRO A 8 6.15 15.64 19.48
C PRO A 8 6.43 15.22 18.03
N ARG A 9 6.58 16.22 17.14
CA ARG A 9 6.86 15.94 15.73
C ARG A 9 8.16 15.16 15.74
N PRO A 10 8.18 13.89 15.30
CA PRO A 10 9.44 13.18 15.24
C PRO A 10 10.34 14.02 14.38
N ARG A 11 11.48 14.35 14.94
CA ARG A 11 12.49 15.05 14.18
C ARG A 11 13.04 14.01 13.22
N PHE A 12 12.54 13.99 12.00
CA PHE A 12 13.17 13.28 10.88
C PHE A 12 14.47 13.98 10.44
N THR A 13 15.19 14.57 11.38
CA THR A 13 16.41 15.36 11.18
C THR A 13 17.40 14.93 12.24
N GLY A 14 18.55 14.41 11.80
CA GLY A 14 19.54 13.84 12.69
C GLY A 14 20.30 12.73 11.99
N THR A 15 20.74 11.75 12.75
CA THR A 15 21.36 10.53 12.24
C THR A 15 20.34 9.61 11.58
N ALA A 16 20.81 8.63 10.81
CA ALA A 16 19.94 7.59 10.25
C ALA A 16 19.15 6.82 11.32
N SER A 17 19.72 6.63 12.53
CA SER A 17 19.02 6.02 13.66
C SER A 17 17.88 6.91 14.17
N ASP A 18 18.11 8.22 14.32
CA ASP A 18 17.07 9.15 14.80
C ASP A 18 15.87 9.16 13.84
N VAL A 19 16.14 9.13 12.53
CA VAL A 19 15.09 9.05 11.51
C VAL A 19 14.35 7.70 11.60
N ALA A 20 15.07 6.59 11.74
CA ALA A 20 14.45 5.27 11.88
C ALA A 20 13.58 5.17 13.15
N ASP A 21 14.03 5.74 14.27
CA ASP A 21 13.29 5.80 15.54
C ASP A 21 12.00 6.61 15.39
N GLY A 22 12.06 7.75 14.70
CA GLY A 22 10.87 8.55 14.41
C GLY A 22 9.85 7.84 13.52
N LEU A 23 10.33 7.15 12.47
CA LEU A 23 9.46 6.36 11.57
C LEU A 23 8.82 5.19 12.31
N GLN A 24 9.58 4.49 13.15
CA GLN A 24 9.08 3.40 13.99
C GLN A 24 7.98 3.89 14.93
N LEU A 25 8.21 5.00 15.63
CA LEU A 25 7.24 5.58 16.56
C LEU A 25 5.89 5.84 15.88
N TRP A 26 5.92 6.41 14.68
CA TRP A 26 4.69 6.71 13.92
C TRP A 26 3.97 5.47 13.42
N PHE A 27 4.73 4.45 13.02
CA PHE A 27 4.16 3.17 12.63
C PHE A 27 3.49 2.47 13.83
N GLU A 28 4.17 2.39 14.97
CA GLU A 28 3.67 1.76 16.19
C GLU A 28 2.46 2.49 16.80
N GLN A 29 2.40 3.81 16.63
CA GLN A 29 1.24 4.61 17.05
C GLN A 29 0.09 4.60 16.04
N HIS A 30 0.17 3.80 14.97
CA HIS A 30 -0.81 3.76 13.88
C HIS A 30 -1.08 5.15 13.27
N ALA A 31 -0.07 6.04 13.29
CA ALA A 31 -0.16 7.37 12.70
C ALA A 31 0.07 7.34 11.18
N ALA A 32 0.79 6.33 10.68
CA ALA A 32 1.02 6.15 9.25
C ALA A 32 1.32 4.68 8.89
N ASP A 33 0.75 4.20 7.78
CA ASP A 33 1.09 2.90 7.16
C ASP A 33 2.31 2.97 6.23
N GLY A 34 2.69 4.18 5.81
CA GLY A 34 3.79 4.43 4.90
C GLY A 34 4.08 5.91 4.74
N PHE A 35 5.27 6.22 4.22
CA PHE A 35 5.76 7.58 4.09
C PHE A 35 6.12 7.88 2.63
N ILE A 36 5.81 9.09 2.19
CA ILE A 36 6.32 9.64 0.94
C ILE A 36 7.58 10.43 1.27
N ILE A 37 8.73 9.95 0.78
CA ILE A 37 10.03 10.58 1.01
C ILE A 37 10.30 11.56 -0.14
N GLN A 38 10.49 12.83 0.19
CA GLN A 38 10.88 13.87 -0.75
C GLN A 38 12.29 14.34 -0.39
N GLY A 39 13.23 14.21 -1.33
CA GLY A 39 14.58 14.74 -1.20
C GLY A 39 14.68 16.16 -1.75
N GLY A 40 15.30 17.06 -1.00
CA GLY A 40 15.63 18.41 -1.48
C GLY A 40 16.88 18.45 -2.37
N THR A 41 17.70 17.40 -2.33
CA THR A 41 18.93 17.27 -3.13
C THR A 41 19.03 15.87 -3.73
N PRO A 42 19.78 15.69 -4.83
CA PRO A 42 19.99 14.38 -5.46
C PRO A 42 20.58 13.31 -4.53
N GLU A 43 21.35 13.73 -3.52
CA GLU A 43 22.03 12.84 -2.57
C GLU A 43 21.13 12.39 -1.41
N THR A 44 20.04 13.11 -1.15
CA THR A 44 19.16 12.82 -0.01
C THR A 44 18.55 11.43 -0.12
N PHE A 45 18.10 11.04 -1.33
CA PHE A 45 17.43 9.76 -1.52
C PHE A 45 18.40 8.56 -1.44
N PRO A 46 19.56 8.55 -2.14
CA PRO A 46 20.57 7.51 -1.96
C PRO A 46 21.00 7.34 -0.50
N ARG A 47 21.30 8.44 0.21
CA ARG A 47 21.67 8.38 1.64
C ARG A 47 20.59 7.74 2.50
N PHE A 48 19.32 8.09 2.27
CA PHE A 48 18.21 7.49 3.00
C PHE A 48 18.11 5.98 2.75
N VAL A 49 18.24 5.56 1.50
CA VAL A 49 18.21 4.14 1.12
C VAL A 49 19.40 3.38 1.72
N ASP A 50 20.59 3.95 1.71
CA ASP A 50 21.80 3.27 2.15
C ASP A 50 21.92 3.21 3.69
N GLU A 51 21.44 4.23 4.40
CA GLU A 51 21.63 4.34 5.86
C GLU A 51 20.38 3.99 6.67
N VAL A 52 19.18 4.39 6.23
CA VAL A 52 17.94 4.25 7.03
C VAL A 52 17.21 2.93 6.73
N VAL A 53 17.12 2.54 5.45
CA VAL A 53 16.39 1.32 5.07
C VAL A 53 16.94 0.04 5.74
N PRO A 54 18.27 -0.17 5.85
CA PRO A 54 18.80 -1.34 6.56
C PRO A 54 18.40 -1.40 8.04
N LEU A 55 18.31 -0.24 8.70
CA LEU A 55 17.86 -0.17 10.10
C LEU A 55 16.39 -0.58 10.22
N LEU A 56 15.52 -0.08 9.32
CA LEU A 56 14.11 -0.46 9.31
C LEU A 56 13.91 -1.95 8.99
N GLN A 57 14.72 -2.52 8.09
CA GLN A 57 14.71 -3.96 7.77
C GLN A 57 15.22 -4.83 8.93
N ALA A 58 16.24 -4.37 9.66
CA ALA A 58 16.74 -5.05 10.86
C ALA A 58 15.67 -5.09 11.97
N ARG A 59 14.85 -4.04 12.06
CA ARG A 59 13.73 -3.91 13.00
C ARG A 59 12.44 -4.60 12.54
N GLY A 60 12.42 -5.16 11.33
CA GLY A 60 11.24 -5.81 10.77
C GLY A 60 10.11 -4.85 10.33
N LEU A 61 10.41 -3.55 10.25
CA LEU A 61 9.46 -2.50 9.85
C LEU A 61 9.42 -2.28 8.34
N PHE A 62 10.42 -2.80 7.61
CA PHE A 62 10.49 -2.69 6.16
C PHE A 62 10.81 -4.04 5.52
N ARG A 63 10.20 -4.29 4.36
CA ARG A 63 10.40 -5.52 3.57
C ARG A 63 11.81 -5.61 3.00
N ARG A 64 12.30 -6.84 2.83
CA ARG A 64 13.61 -7.14 2.20
C ARG A 64 13.47 -7.37 0.70
N ASP A 65 12.38 -8.00 0.30
CA ASP A 65 12.06 -8.31 -1.10
C ASP A 65 10.63 -7.86 -1.43
N TYR A 66 10.39 -7.64 -2.72
CA TYR A 66 9.09 -7.25 -3.24
C TYR A 66 8.35 -8.48 -3.79
N PRO A 67 7.18 -8.83 -3.24
CA PRO A 67 6.36 -9.88 -3.83
C PRO A 67 5.63 -9.35 -5.07
N GLY A 68 5.67 -10.13 -6.15
CA GLY A 68 4.91 -9.86 -7.37
C GLY A 68 5.59 -8.90 -8.34
N THR A 69 4.86 -8.58 -9.41
CA THR A 69 5.32 -7.72 -10.52
C THR A 69 4.53 -6.43 -10.64
N THR A 70 3.43 -6.32 -9.89
CA THR A 70 2.55 -5.15 -9.92
C THR A 70 2.67 -4.35 -8.62
N LEU A 71 2.46 -3.03 -8.73
CA LEU A 71 2.39 -2.12 -7.57
C LEU A 71 1.38 -2.62 -6.53
N ARG A 72 0.28 -3.19 -7.01
CA ARG A 72 -0.80 -3.70 -6.18
C ARG A 72 -0.34 -4.88 -5.31
N GLU A 73 0.35 -5.85 -5.89
CA GLU A 73 0.95 -6.99 -5.16
C GLU A 73 1.99 -6.52 -4.14
N SER A 74 2.83 -5.54 -4.53
CA SER A 74 3.82 -4.95 -3.63
C SER A 74 3.18 -4.27 -2.42
N LEU A 75 1.96 -3.76 -2.55
CA LEU A 75 1.18 -3.14 -1.47
C LEU A 75 0.25 -4.13 -0.75
N GLY A 76 0.25 -5.42 -1.12
CA GLY A 76 -0.62 -6.44 -0.52
C GLY A 76 -2.10 -6.26 -0.86
N LEU A 77 -2.41 -5.55 -1.96
CA LEU A 77 -3.78 -5.24 -2.34
C LEU A 77 -4.37 -6.31 -3.27
N ALA A 78 -5.66 -6.63 -3.10
CA ALA A 78 -6.36 -7.56 -3.98
C ALA A 78 -6.62 -6.94 -5.36
N LEU A 79 -6.53 -7.76 -6.41
CA LEU A 79 -6.91 -7.39 -7.78
C LEU A 79 -8.44 -7.24 -7.86
N PRO A 80 -8.95 -6.03 -8.16
CA PRO A 80 -10.39 -5.84 -8.29
C PRO A 80 -10.90 -6.58 -9.53
N ALA A 81 -12.00 -7.32 -9.37
CA ALA A 81 -12.66 -7.95 -10.50
C ALA A 81 -13.26 -6.88 -11.43
N ASN A 82 -13.13 -7.09 -12.74
CA ASN A 82 -13.73 -6.19 -13.73
C ASN A 82 -15.26 -6.24 -13.60
N GLN A 83 -15.87 -5.12 -13.24
CA GLN A 83 -17.32 -4.98 -13.05
C GLN A 83 -18.16 -5.42 -14.26
N PHE A 84 -17.64 -5.28 -15.48
CA PHE A 84 -18.34 -5.67 -16.71
C PHE A 84 -18.21 -7.16 -17.03
N GLN A 85 -17.26 -7.88 -16.41
CA GLN A 85 -17.18 -9.34 -16.54
C GLN A 85 -18.30 -10.05 -15.78
N ASN A 86 -18.80 -9.46 -14.69
CA ASN A 86 -19.93 -10.01 -13.93
C ASN A 86 -21.23 -9.93 -14.74
N ASN A 87 -21.49 -8.80 -15.42
CA ASN A 87 -22.68 -8.63 -16.25
C ASN A 87 -22.73 -9.62 -17.43
N LYS A 88 -21.58 -9.95 -18.03
CA LYS A 88 -21.52 -10.90 -19.15
C LYS A 88 -21.91 -12.33 -18.77
N ARG A 89 -21.78 -12.72 -17.50
CA ARG A 89 -22.25 -14.02 -17.01
C ARG A 89 -23.76 -14.00 -16.82
N GLU A 90 -24.31 -12.96 -16.20
CA GLU A 90 -25.76 -12.81 -15.96
C GLU A 90 -26.56 -12.69 -17.26
N SER A 91 -26.09 -11.89 -18.23
CA SER A 91 -26.75 -11.78 -19.53
C SER A 91 -26.75 -13.10 -20.30
N ARG A 92 -25.68 -13.89 -20.18
CA ARG A 92 -25.56 -15.20 -20.83
C ARG A 92 -26.46 -16.25 -20.16
N TYR A 93 -26.71 -16.16 -18.86
CA TYR A 93 -27.72 -16.98 -18.16
C TYR A 93 -29.15 -16.59 -18.55
N ALA A 94 -29.44 -15.29 -18.68
CA ALA A 94 -30.76 -14.80 -19.10
C ALA A 94 -31.09 -15.19 -20.56
N GLU A 95 -30.15 -15.06 -21.50
CA GLU A 95 -30.34 -15.49 -22.89
C GLU A 95 -30.55 -17.01 -23.00
N ASN A 96 -29.74 -17.82 -22.31
CA ASN A 96 -29.83 -19.28 -22.37
C ASN A 96 -31.15 -19.80 -21.77
N ASN A 97 -31.65 -19.18 -20.69
CA ASN A 97 -32.92 -19.58 -20.08
C ASN A 97 -34.15 -19.18 -20.94
N THR A 98 -34.03 -18.07 -21.68
CA THR A 98 -35.08 -17.59 -22.60
C THR A 98 -35.17 -18.47 -23.87
N LEU A 99 -34.04 -19.02 -24.33
CA LEU A 99 -34.00 -19.96 -25.46
C LEU A 99 -34.44 -21.38 -25.07
N ALA A 100 -34.22 -21.79 -23.82
CA ALA A 100 -34.67 -23.09 -23.31
C ALA A 100 -36.20 -23.16 -23.08
N GLY A 101 -36.83 -22.05 -22.68
CA GLY A 101 -38.28 -21.96 -22.43
C GLY A 101 -39.17 -21.91 -23.68
N ARG A 102 -38.60 -21.79 -24.89
CA ARG A 102 -39.36 -21.67 -26.16
C ARG A 102 -39.51 -22.98 -26.95
N ARG A 103 -39.23 -24.14 -26.34
CA ARG A 103 -39.28 -25.46 -27.00
C ARG A 103 -40.28 -26.47 -26.41
N VAL A 104 -41.23 -26.04 -25.58
CA VAL A 104 -42.34 -26.89 -25.14
C VAL A 104 -43.65 -26.18 -25.49
N GLY A 105 -44.18 -26.52 -26.65
CA GLY A 105 -45.39 -25.92 -27.22
C GLY A 105 -45.65 -26.51 -28.60
N ILE A 106 -45.85 -27.84 -28.63
CA ILE A 106 -46.67 -28.52 -29.64
C ILE A 106 -47.95 -28.98 -28.97
#